data_AF-A0A3D0UXH9-F1
#
_entry.id   AF-A0A3D0UXH9-F1
#
_cell.length_a   1.000
_cell.length_b   1.000
_cell.length_c   1.000
_cell.angle_alpha   90.00
_cell.angle_beta   90.00
_cell.angle_gamma   90.00
#
_symmetry.space_group_name_H-M   'P 1'
#
loop_
_entity.id
_entity.type
_entity.pdbx_description
1 polymer ?
#
loop_
_entity_poly.entity_id
_entity_poly.type
_entity_poly.pdbx_seq_one_letter_code
_entity_poly.pdbx_strand_id
1 'polypeptide(L)'
;MTQISGMKGLVVNPQGEIIELPIKNSYVEGLRPIEYFISAHAGRKGKADTALRTADSGYLTRKLCDSAQEVIIRQNDCGTDKYIIFSKAEYDAIGEDFYRALYGRVVAQDVTDAKGNIIFNEGELLVKESVNLIETLNIGEIKIRTPLVCSTVSGICQKCYGMDLSTRKIVDI
;
A
#
# COMPACT_ATOMS: atom_id res chain seq x y z
N MET A 1 22.45 -11.13 11.56
CA MET A 1 23.84 -11.47 11.96
C MET A 1 24.15 -11.13 13.41
N THR A 2 23.63 -10.01 13.94
CA THR A 2 23.93 -9.51 15.29
C THR A 2 23.65 -10.53 16.41
N GLN A 3 22.54 -11.25 16.39
CA GLN A 3 22.25 -12.26 17.41
C GLN A 3 23.03 -13.57 17.26
N ILE A 4 23.57 -13.84 16.06
CA ILE A 4 24.28 -15.08 15.75
C ILE A 4 25.73 -14.98 16.22
N SER A 5 26.43 -13.89 15.89
CA SER A 5 27.87 -13.71 16.14
C SER A 5 28.22 -12.50 17.03
N GLY A 6 27.21 -11.75 17.49
CA GLY A 6 27.36 -10.70 18.49
C GLY A 6 26.39 -10.93 19.64
N MET A 7 26.15 -9.92 20.48
CA MET A 7 25.23 -10.09 21.62
C MET A 7 23.76 -10.11 21.18
N LYS A 8 22.94 -10.90 21.88
CA LYS A 8 21.49 -10.88 21.70
C LYS A 8 20.84 -9.61 22.27
N GLY A 9 21.38 -9.08 23.35
CA GLY A 9 20.96 -7.80 23.95
C GLY A 9 19.76 -7.92 24.89
N LEU A 10 18.99 -6.84 24.98
CA LEU A 10 17.84 -6.72 25.89
C LEU A 10 16.63 -7.50 25.37
N VAL A 11 15.86 -8.07 26.29
CA VAL A 11 14.66 -8.87 25.99
C VAL A 11 13.48 -8.27 26.75
N VAL A 12 12.31 -8.34 26.13
CA VAL A 12 11.07 -7.81 26.70
C VAL A 12 10.33 -8.92 27.43
N ASN A 13 9.81 -8.62 28.62
CA ASN A 13 8.98 -9.54 29.39
C ASN A 13 7.57 -9.68 28.74
N PRO A 14 6.75 -10.65 29.18
CA PRO A 14 5.39 -10.80 28.66
C PRO A 14 4.49 -9.57 28.86
N GLN A 15 4.82 -8.68 29.79
CA GLN A 15 4.10 -7.44 30.09
C GLN A 15 4.50 -6.28 29.16
N GLY A 16 5.61 -6.40 28.41
CA GLY A 16 6.11 -5.35 27.53
C GLY A 16 7.24 -4.50 28.12
N GLU A 17 7.68 -4.80 29.34
CA GLU A 17 8.78 -4.11 30.00
C GLU A 17 10.13 -4.71 29.60
N ILE A 18 11.15 -3.87 29.52
CA ILE A 18 12.52 -4.30 29.20
C ILE A 18 13.12 -4.94 30.44
N ILE A 19 13.62 -6.17 30.30
CA ILE A 19 14.38 -6.83 31.36
C ILE A 19 15.76 -6.19 31.42
N GLU A 20 16.10 -5.60 32.57
CA GLU A 20 17.36 -4.85 32.77
C GLU A 20 18.62 -5.70 32.59
N LEU A 21 18.52 -7.03 32.72
CA LEU A 21 19.62 -7.96 32.52
C LEU A 21 19.78 -8.32 31.03
N PRO A 22 20.83 -7.85 30.33
CA PRO A 22 21.03 -8.16 28.92
C PRO A 22 21.62 -9.55 28.72
N ILE A 23 21.26 -10.19 27.60
CA ILE A 23 21.87 -11.43 27.13
C ILE A 23 23.16 -11.07 26.38
N LYS A 24 24.30 -11.37 27.00
CA LYS A 24 25.63 -11.00 26.46
C LYS A 24 26.13 -11.98 25.41
N ASN A 25 25.88 -13.28 25.62
CA ASN A 25 26.36 -14.32 24.73
C ASN A 25 25.58 -14.36 23.42
N SER A 26 26.28 -14.76 22.36
CA SER A 26 25.73 -15.03 21.04
C SER A 26 25.20 -16.46 20.92
N TYR A 27 24.43 -16.77 19.86
CA TYR A 27 24.03 -18.16 19.60
C TYR A 27 25.21 -19.06 19.21
N VAL A 28 26.30 -18.50 18.67
CA VAL A 28 27.52 -19.25 18.35
C VAL A 28 28.29 -19.63 19.61
N GLU A 29 28.38 -18.72 20.59
CA GLU A 29 29.04 -18.97 21.88
C GLU A 29 28.17 -19.83 22.82
N GLY A 30 26.86 -19.82 22.61
CA GLY A 30 25.88 -20.54 23.43
C GLY A 30 25.36 -19.71 24.59
N LEU A 31 24.08 -19.92 24.93
CA LEU A 31 23.40 -19.18 26.00
C LEU A 31 23.54 -19.89 27.35
N ARG A 32 23.80 -19.14 28.42
CA ARG A 32 23.74 -19.68 29.78
C ARG A 32 22.30 -20.08 30.15
N PRO A 33 22.08 -21.00 31.11
CA PRO A 33 20.74 -21.43 31.49
C PRO A 33 19.76 -20.28 31.81
N ILE A 34 20.22 -19.26 32.53
CA ILE A 34 19.40 -18.07 32.87
C ILE A 34 19.08 -17.21 31.63
N GLU A 35 20.04 -17.04 30.71
CA GLU A 35 19.84 -16.27 29.47
C GLU A 35 18.88 -16.98 28.52
N TYR A 36 18.98 -18.31 28.45
CA TYR A 36 18.04 -19.13 27.69
C TYR A 36 16.64 -19.08 28.29
N PHE A 37 16.50 -19.12 29.62
CA PHE A 37 15.22 -19.01 30.31
C PHE A 37 14.53 -17.67 30.04
N ILE A 38 15.25 -16.56 30.14
CA ILE A 38 14.75 -15.21 29.81
C ILE A 38 14.31 -15.14 28.34
N SER A 39 15.13 -15.68 27.44
CA SER A 39 14.81 -15.77 26.01
C SER A 39 13.55 -16.59 25.71
N ALA A 40 13.31 -17.65 26.48
CA ALA A 40 12.17 -18.54 26.28
C ALA A 40 10.83 -17.84 26.55
N HIS A 41 10.76 -16.91 27.50
CA HIS A 41 9.54 -16.14 27.78
C HIS A 41 9.12 -15.28 26.59
N ALA A 42 10.05 -14.52 26.02
CA ALA A 42 9.79 -13.70 24.84
C ALA A 42 9.41 -14.57 23.62
N GLY A 43 10.12 -15.69 23.41
CA GLY A 43 9.82 -16.63 22.33
C GLY A 43 8.43 -17.27 22.46
N ARG A 44 8.00 -17.63 23.68
CA ARG A 44 6.67 -18.18 23.95
C ARG A 44 5.58 -17.16 23.66
N LYS A 45 5.73 -15.92 24.14
CA LYS A 45 4.76 -14.85 23.87
C LYS A 45 4.63 -14.60 22.37
N GLY A 46 5.74 -14.49 21.64
CA GLY A 46 5.69 -14.30 20.18
C GLY A 46 4.94 -15.41 19.44
N LYS A 47 5.14 -16.68 19.83
CA LYS A 47 4.41 -17.81 19.26
C LYS A 47 2.92 -17.79 19.61
N ALA A 48 2.59 -17.51 20.88
CA ALA A 48 1.20 -17.41 21.32
C ALA A 48 0.47 -16.26 20.61
N ASP A 49 1.08 -15.08 20.53
CA ASP A 49 0.51 -13.91 19.85
C ASP A 49 0.30 -14.18 18.36
N THR A 50 1.24 -14.88 17.71
CA THR A 50 1.08 -15.28 16.30
C THR A 50 -0.11 -16.23 16.13
N ALA A 51 -0.24 -17.22 17.01
CA ALA A 51 -1.36 -18.16 16.98
C ALA A 51 -2.71 -17.46 17.19
N LEU A 52 -2.78 -16.50 18.14
CA LEU A 52 -4.00 -15.73 18.39
C LEU A 52 -4.35 -14.80 17.23
N ARG A 53 -3.38 -14.05 16.68
CA ARG A 53 -3.57 -13.09 15.58
C ARG A 53 -3.92 -13.73 14.24
N THR A 54 -3.75 -15.04 14.11
CA THR A 54 -4.16 -15.79 12.91
C THR A 54 -5.67 -15.69 12.70
N ALA A 55 -6.46 -15.77 13.79
CA ALA A 55 -7.91 -15.63 13.71
C ALA A 55 -8.34 -14.21 13.32
N ASP A 56 -7.69 -13.18 13.88
CA ASP A 56 -8.01 -11.78 13.59
C ASP A 56 -7.75 -11.43 12.12
N SER A 57 -6.64 -11.92 11.56
CA SER A 57 -6.31 -11.73 10.14
C SER A 57 -7.41 -12.29 9.24
N GLY A 58 -7.86 -13.52 9.50
CA GLY A 58 -8.93 -14.15 8.73
C GLY A 58 -10.28 -13.45 8.88
N TYR A 59 -10.59 -12.97 10.09
CA TYR A 59 -11.80 -12.20 10.36
C TYR A 59 -11.83 -10.88 9.60
N LEU A 60 -10.70 -10.15 9.57
CA LEU A 60 -10.58 -8.91 8.81
C LEU A 60 -10.76 -9.14 7.31
N THR A 61 -10.09 -10.16 6.74
CA THR A 61 -10.25 -10.51 5.33
C THR A 61 -11.69 -10.86 4.98
N ARG A 62 -12.37 -11.63 5.84
CA ARG A 62 -13.79 -11.94 5.65
C ARG A 62 -14.65 -10.68 5.64
N LYS A 63 -14.49 -9.79 6.61
CA LYS A 63 -15.24 -8.52 6.68
C LYS A 63 -15.01 -7.64 5.44
N LEU A 64 -13.77 -7.55 4.97
CA LEU A 64 -13.43 -6.79 3.77
C LEU A 64 -14.07 -7.41 2.52
N CYS A 65 -14.04 -8.74 2.40
CA CYS A 65 -14.71 -9.46 1.31
C CYS A 65 -16.22 -9.24 1.33
N ASP A 66 -16.86 -9.42 2.49
CA ASP A 66 -18.30 -9.23 2.67
C ASP A 66 -18.73 -7.79 2.33
N SER A 67 -17.90 -6.78 2.66
CA SER A 67 -18.19 -5.37 2.38
C SER A 67 -17.99 -4.98 0.91
N ALA A 68 -17.05 -5.64 0.22
CA ALA A 68 -16.69 -5.33 -1.16
C ALA A 68 -17.30 -6.30 -2.18
N GLN A 69 -18.12 -7.26 -1.76
CA GLN A 69 -18.65 -8.33 -2.61
C GLN A 69 -19.47 -7.82 -3.80
N GLU A 70 -20.17 -6.69 -3.62
CA GLU A 70 -20.99 -6.08 -4.68
C GLU A 70 -20.20 -5.13 -5.60
N VAL A 71 -18.90 -4.95 -5.35
CA VAL A 71 -18.04 -4.05 -6.10
C VAL A 71 -17.54 -4.76 -7.36
N ILE A 72 -18.36 -4.68 -8.42
CA ILE A 72 -18.09 -5.31 -9.72
C ILE A 72 -18.02 -4.23 -10.80
N ILE A 73 -17.19 -4.44 -11.82
CA ILE A 73 -17.16 -3.59 -13.01
C ILE A 73 -18.40 -3.86 -13.85
N ARG A 74 -19.24 -2.85 -14.08
CA ARG A 74 -20.54 -3.04 -14.78
C ARG A 74 -20.68 -2.32 -16.11
N GLN A 75 -19.91 -1.27 -16.33
CA GLN A 75 -20.03 -0.43 -17.52
C GLN A 75 -18.69 0.21 -17.89
N ASN A 76 -18.55 0.63 -19.15
CA ASN A 76 -17.31 1.25 -19.65
C ASN A 76 -17.05 2.61 -18.99
N ASP A 77 -18.05 3.49 -18.99
CA ASP A 77 -17.94 4.85 -18.47
C ASP A 77 -19.19 5.23 -17.69
N CYS A 78 -19.01 5.96 -16.59
CA CYS A 78 -20.11 6.49 -15.79
C CYS A 78 -20.42 7.97 -16.11
N GLY A 79 -19.58 8.63 -16.92
CA GLY A 79 -19.75 10.04 -17.30
C GLY A 79 -19.66 11.01 -16.13
N THR A 80 -18.99 10.65 -15.03
CA THR A 80 -18.82 11.55 -13.88
C THR A 80 -17.73 12.58 -14.16
N ASP A 81 -18.01 13.84 -13.88
CA ASP A 81 -17.03 14.94 -13.91
C ASP A 81 -16.31 15.11 -12.56
N LYS A 82 -16.62 14.26 -11.59
CA LYS A 82 -15.98 14.30 -10.27
C LYS A 82 -14.59 13.65 -10.35
N TYR A 83 -13.62 14.27 -9.69
CA TYR A 83 -12.24 13.82 -9.66
C TYR A 83 -11.60 14.04 -8.29
N ILE A 84 -10.47 13.39 -8.08
CA ILE A 84 -9.54 13.70 -6.98
C ILE A 84 -8.27 14.29 -7.60
N ILE A 85 -7.71 15.29 -6.93
CA ILE A 85 -6.44 15.90 -7.32
C ILE A 85 -5.33 15.12 -6.62
N PHE A 86 -4.38 14.63 -7.39
CA PHE A 86 -3.12 14.11 -6.85
C PHE A 86 -2.08 15.20 -7.00
N SER A 87 -1.49 15.62 -5.89
CA SER A 87 -0.42 16.61 -5.88
C SER A 87 0.91 15.99 -5.45
N LYS A 88 2.00 16.35 -6.13
CA LYS A 88 3.35 15.90 -5.81
C LYS A 88 3.75 16.31 -4.39
N ALA A 89 3.35 17.50 -3.95
CA ALA A 89 3.66 18.01 -2.62
C ALA A 89 3.02 17.19 -1.49
N GLU A 90 1.78 16.73 -1.65
CA GLU A 90 1.11 15.87 -0.65
C GLU A 90 1.77 14.49 -0.58
N TYR A 91 2.13 13.91 -1.73
CA TYR A 91 2.79 12.61 -1.79
C TYR A 91 4.22 12.65 -1.21
N ASP A 92 4.97 13.71 -1.47
CA ASP A 92 6.29 13.95 -0.86
C ASP A 92 6.20 14.08 0.68
N ALA A 93 5.12 14.69 1.19
CA ALA A 93 4.91 14.81 2.64
C ALA A 93 4.57 13.47 3.32
N ILE A 94 3.90 12.57 2.61
CA ILE A 94 3.57 11.22 3.09
C ILE A 94 4.77 10.27 2.93
N GLY A 95 5.75 10.63 2.11
CA GLY A 95 6.91 9.79 1.78
C GLY A 95 6.58 8.71 0.75
N GLU A 96 5.51 8.89 -0.03
CA GLU A 96 5.15 8.02 -1.15
C GLU A 96 5.51 8.65 -2.49
N ASP A 97 5.85 7.81 -3.46
CA ASP A 97 6.21 8.26 -4.80
C ASP A 97 4.96 8.62 -5.63
N PHE A 98 4.82 9.91 -5.96
CA PHE A 98 3.75 10.46 -6.78
C PHE A 98 3.61 9.75 -8.13
N TYR A 99 4.71 9.44 -8.82
CA TYR A 99 4.68 8.85 -10.15
C TYR A 99 4.18 7.40 -10.10
N ARG A 100 4.54 6.67 -9.04
CA ARG A 100 4.05 5.32 -8.79
C ARG A 100 2.55 5.29 -8.50
N ALA A 101 2.03 6.30 -7.80
CA ALA A 101 0.62 6.41 -7.47
C ALA A 101 -0.27 6.71 -8.70
N LEU A 102 0.27 7.41 -9.69
CA LEU A 102 -0.41 7.75 -10.95
C LEU A 102 -0.51 6.57 -11.93
N TYR A 103 0.41 5.63 -11.86
CA TYR A 103 0.47 4.51 -12.79
C TYR A 103 -0.84 3.70 -12.80
N GLY A 104 -1.41 3.51 -13.98
CA GLY A 104 -2.65 2.73 -14.18
C GLY A 104 -3.94 3.48 -13.84
N ARG A 105 -3.88 4.78 -13.54
CA ARG A 105 -5.06 5.64 -13.34
C ARG A 105 -5.51 6.29 -14.63
N VAL A 106 -6.76 6.76 -14.64
CA VAL A 106 -7.36 7.46 -15.79
C VAL A 106 -7.48 8.95 -15.48
N VAL A 107 -7.07 9.76 -16.45
CA VAL A 107 -7.11 11.22 -16.36
C VAL A 107 -8.57 11.72 -16.40
N ALA A 108 -8.93 12.63 -15.49
CA ALA A 108 -10.29 13.18 -15.42
C ALA A 108 -10.46 14.49 -16.21
N GLN A 109 -9.39 15.23 -16.47
CA GLN A 109 -9.41 16.47 -17.25
C GLN A 109 -8.10 16.59 -18.04
N ASP A 110 -8.18 17.24 -19.20
CA ASP A 110 -7.02 17.48 -20.06
C ASP A 110 -5.83 18.04 -19.27
N VAL A 111 -4.68 17.37 -19.39
CA VAL A 111 -3.45 17.79 -18.71
C VAL A 111 -2.65 18.63 -19.69
N THR A 112 -2.46 19.91 -19.36
CA THR A 112 -1.71 20.86 -20.17
C THR A 112 -0.28 21.05 -19.67
N ASP A 113 0.67 21.18 -20.59
CA ASP A 113 2.03 21.63 -20.28
C ASP A 113 2.06 23.11 -19.86
N ALA A 114 3.18 23.56 -19.29
CA ALA A 114 3.46 24.97 -19.01
C ALA A 114 3.38 25.86 -20.27
N LYS A 115 3.47 25.26 -21.46
CA LYS A 115 3.34 25.91 -22.78
C LYS A 115 1.90 25.95 -23.31
N GLY A 116 0.93 25.37 -22.60
CA GLY A 116 -0.48 25.32 -23.00
C GLY A 116 -0.84 24.22 -24.00
N ASN A 117 0.09 23.31 -24.31
CA ASN A 117 -0.19 22.16 -25.15
C ASN A 117 -0.84 21.04 -24.32
N ILE A 118 -1.90 20.43 -24.83
CA ILE A 118 -2.54 19.26 -24.20
C ILE A 118 -1.60 18.05 -24.37
N ILE A 119 -1.18 17.47 -23.26
CA ILE A 119 -0.29 16.29 -23.23
C ILE A 119 -1.12 15.01 -23.16
N PHE A 120 -2.15 15.01 -22.33
CA PHE A 120 -3.08 13.90 -22.16
C PHE A 120 -4.51 14.40 -22.26
N ASN A 121 -5.35 13.66 -22.98
CA ASN A 121 -6.77 13.98 -23.10
C ASN A 121 -7.56 13.40 -21.92
N GLU A 122 -8.75 13.95 -21.68
CA GLU A 122 -9.70 13.37 -20.74
C GLU A 122 -9.98 11.89 -21.07
N GLY A 123 -9.95 11.04 -20.04
CA GLY A 123 -10.26 9.62 -20.16
C GLY A 123 -9.09 8.76 -20.63
N GLU A 124 -7.91 9.33 -20.81
CA GLU A 124 -6.70 8.59 -21.18
C GLU A 124 -6.12 7.83 -19.98
N LEU A 125 -5.63 6.61 -20.24
CA LEU A 125 -5.01 5.73 -19.24
C LEU A 125 -3.52 6.05 -19.11
N LEU A 126 -3.06 6.27 -17.87
CA LEU A 126 -1.66 6.53 -17.59
C LEU A 126 -0.85 5.22 -17.60
N VAL A 127 -0.08 5.03 -18.67
CA VAL A 127 0.86 3.92 -18.82
C VAL A 127 2.27 4.40 -18.43
N LYS A 128 3.28 3.52 -18.45
CA LYS A 128 4.65 3.86 -18.01
C LYS A 128 5.23 5.01 -18.84
N GLU A 129 4.95 5.02 -20.13
CA GLU A 129 5.37 6.05 -21.07
C GLU A 129 4.76 7.41 -20.69
N SER A 130 3.47 7.41 -20.34
CA SER A 130 2.76 8.59 -19.84
C SER A 130 3.39 9.13 -18.55
N VAL A 131 3.71 8.23 -17.60
CA VAL A 131 4.34 8.60 -16.32
C VAL A 131 5.72 9.21 -16.52
N ASN A 132 6.55 8.65 -17.41
CA ASN A 132 7.87 9.21 -17.73
C ASN A 132 7.78 10.61 -18.35
N LEU A 133 6.76 10.86 -19.18
CA LEU A 133 6.50 12.19 -19.74
C LEU A 133 6.09 13.18 -18.64
N ILE A 134 5.24 12.77 -17.70
CA ILE A 134 4.82 13.58 -16.54
C ILE A 134 6.04 13.95 -15.68
N GLU A 135 6.96 13.01 -15.49
CA GLU A 135 8.22 13.24 -14.77
C GLU A 135 9.14 14.21 -15.50
N THR A 136 9.30 14.05 -16.82
CA THR A 136 10.15 14.91 -17.65
C THR A 136 9.64 16.36 -17.68
N LEU A 137 8.31 16.53 -17.71
CA LEU A 137 7.64 17.84 -17.71
C LEU A 137 7.46 18.39 -16.29
N ASN A 138 7.79 17.61 -15.25
CA ASN A 138 7.69 17.94 -13.84
C ASN A 138 6.31 18.52 -13.44
N ILE A 139 5.23 17.87 -13.91
CA ILE A 139 3.85 18.27 -13.60
C ILE A 139 3.57 17.94 -12.14
N GLY A 140 3.22 18.98 -11.37
CA GLY A 140 3.03 18.87 -9.92
C GLY A 140 1.64 18.40 -9.48
N GLU A 141 0.62 18.52 -10.34
CA GLU A 141 -0.76 18.20 -9.98
C GLU A 141 -1.51 17.59 -11.16
N ILE A 142 -2.25 16.50 -10.91
CA ILE A 142 -3.07 15.83 -11.93
C ILE A 142 -4.43 15.47 -11.34
N LYS A 143 -5.48 15.72 -12.12
CA LYS A 143 -6.85 15.35 -11.78
C LYS A 143 -7.14 13.95 -12.32
N ILE A 144 -7.43 13.01 -11.43
CA ILE A 144 -7.67 11.61 -11.79
C ILE A 144 -9.07 11.15 -11.43
N ARG A 145 -9.56 10.17 -12.18
CA ARG A 145 -10.78 9.43 -11.83
C ARG A 145 -10.46 8.39 -10.76
N THR A 146 -11.41 8.20 -9.84
CA THR A 146 -11.29 7.24 -8.74
C THR A 146 -12.61 6.47 -8.56
N PRO A 147 -12.57 5.23 -8.06
CA PRO A 147 -13.77 4.50 -7.67
C PRO A 147 -14.64 5.24 -6.66
N LEU A 148 -14.05 6.06 -5.78
CA LEU A 148 -14.74 6.77 -4.70
C LEU A 148 -15.77 7.80 -5.20
N VAL A 149 -15.57 8.36 -6.39
CA VAL A 149 -16.43 9.41 -6.97
C VAL A 149 -17.22 8.91 -8.19
N CYS A 150 -17.24 7.60 -8.40
CA CYS A 150 -17.94 6.97 -9.50
C CYS A 150 -19.47 7.12 -9.34
N SER A 151 -20.16 7.41 -10.45
CA SER A 151 -21.62 7.58 -10.48
C SER A 151 -22.37 6.33 -10.95
N THR A 152 -21.68 5.17 -11.04
CA THR A 152 -22.30 3.90 -11.45
C THR A 152 -23.22 3.36 -10.36
N VAL A 153 -24.42 2.90 -10.74
CA VAL A 153 -25.35 2.27 -9.80
C VAL A 153 -24.90 0.83 -9.51
N SER A 154 -24.69 0.52 -8.23
CA SER A 154 -24.33 -0.83 -7.74
C SER A 154 -23.11 -1.46 -8.43
N GLY A 155 -22.01 -0.71 -8.55
CA GLY A 155 -20.75 -1.18 -9.12
C GLY A 155 -19.80 -0.02 -9.40
N ILE A 156 -18.74 -0.30 -10.16
CA ILE A 156 -17.78 0.70 -10.63
C ILE A 156 -17.72 0.65 -12.16
N CYS A 157 -17.37 1.76 -12.82
CA CYS A 157 -17.08 1.73 -14.25
C CYS A 157 -15.60 1.44 -14.52
N GLN A 158 -15.33 0.87 -15.68
CA GLN A 158 -13.98 0.54 -16.15
C GLN A 158 -13.03 1.75 -16.08
N LYS A 159 -13.47 2.93 -16.54
CA LYS A 159 -12.63 4.15 -16.50
C LYS A 159 -12.32 4.68 -15.08
N CYS A 160 -13.25 4.58 -14.13
CA CYS A 160 -13.00 5.04 -12.75
C CYS A 160 -12.09 4.07 -11.99
N TYR A 161 -12.10 2.79 -12.35
CA TYR A 161 -11.16 1.81 -11.79
C TYR A 161 -9.77 1.96 -12.40
N GLY A 162 -9.69 2.01 -13.73
CA GLY A 162 -8.47 2.14 -14.50
C GLY A 162 -7.88 0.79 -14.92
N MET A 163 -6.59 0.60 -14.67
CA MET A 163 -5.83 -0.57 -15.08
C MET A 163 -6.03 -1.75 -14.12
N ASP A 164 -6.21 -2.94 -14.67
CA ASP A 164 -5.98 -4.17 -13.94
C ASP A 164 -4.48 -4.38 -13.74
N LEU A 165 -4.04 -4.40 -12.48
CA LEU A 165 -2.65 -4.58 -12.10
C LEU A 165 -2.11 -5.99 -12.45
N SER A 166 -2.98 -6.96 -12.66
CA SER A 166 -2.61 -8.34 -13.00
C SER A 166 -2.24 -8.47 -14.48
N THR A 167 -3.09 -7.95 -15.38
CA THR A 167 -2.89 -8.01 -16.83
C THR A 167 -2.17 -6.79 -17.42
N ARG A 168 -2.07 -5.69 -16.65
CA ARG A 168 -1.56 -4.37 -17.08
C ARG A 168 -2.32 -3.77 -18.26
N LYS A 169 -3.59 -4.16 -18.42
CA LYS A 169 -4.53 -3.59 -19.39
C LYS A 169 -5.64 -2.89 -18.64
N ILE A 170 -6.47 -2.14 -19.35
CA ILE A 170 -7.70 -1.63 -18.75
C ILE A 170 -8.55 -2.81 -18.26
N VAL A 171 -9.21 -2.67 -17.11
CA VAL A 171 -9.97 -3.78 -16.49
C VAL A 171 -11.10 -4.24 -17.43
N ASP A 172 -11.36 -5.53 -17.56
CA ASP A 172 -12.48 -6.02 -18.37
C ASP A 172 -13.83 -5.86 -17.64
N ILE A 173 -14.92 -5.89 -18.41
CA ILE A 173 -16.31 -5.91 -17.91
C ILE A 173 -16.82 -7.34 -17.87
#